data_AF-A0A7L4R5U8-F1
#
_entry.id   AF-A0A7L4R5U8-F1
#
_cell.length_a   1.000
_cell.length_b   1.000
_cell.length_c   1.000
_cell.angle_alpha   90.00
_cell.angle_beta   90.00
_cell.angle_gamma   90.00
#
_symmetry.space_group_name_H-M   'P 1'
#
loop_
_entity.id
_entity.type
_entity.pdbx_description
1 polymer ?
#
loop_
_entity_poly.entity_id
_entity_poly.type
_entity_poly.pdbx_seq_one_letter_code
_entity_poly.pdbx_strand_id
1 'polypeptide(L)'
;MPAGPVPWSGTLSTCPAAWITGLARAFREELGPEAGVAINQPFSGGFITNAHYWHRGIPWIQIEVSRALYETGSDDPATAVADPGRARDAGALIWTALARFWDELAEEGT
;
A
#
# COMPACT_ATOMS: atom_id res chain seq x y z
N MET A 1 -23.64 23.07 11.09
CA MET A 1 -22.74 23.93 10.30
C MET A 1 -21.74 23.01 9.62
N PRO A 2 -21.76 22.78 8.30
CA PRO A 2 -20.72 21.97 7.67
C PRO A 2 -19.44 22.80 7.53
N ALA A 3 -18.32 22.20 7.93
CA ALA A 3 -16.99 22.78 7.78
C ALA A 3 -16.67 22.98 6.29
N GLY A 4 -16.04 24.11 5.98
CA GLY A 4 -15.68 24.51 4.63
C GLY A 4 -14.64 23.60 3.96
N PRO A 5 -14.35 23.82 2.67
CA PRO A 5 -13.45 22.98 1.91
C PRO A 5 -12.01 23.08 2.43
N VAL A 6 -11.41 21.92 2.68
CA VAL A 6 -9.99 21.78 3.02
C VAL A 6 -9.16 21.94 1.72
N PRO A 7 -8.00 22.62 1.73
CA PRO A 7 -7.23 22.88 0.51
C PRO A 7 -6.72 21.58 -0.10
N TRP A 8 -7.01 21.35 -1.39
CA TRP A 8 -6.55 20.19 -2.15
C TRP A 8 -5.11 20.38 -2.64
N SER A 9 -4.16 19.59 -2.12
CA SER A 9 -2.85 19.43 -2.74
C SER A 9 -2.90 18.29 -3.77
N GLY A 10 -3.30 18.61 -5.01
CA GLY A 10 -2.85 18.02 -6.28
C GLY A 10 -2.87 16.50 -6.57
N THR A 11 -3.06 15.62 -5.61
CA THR A 11 -3.04 14.17 -5.82
C THR A 11 -4.46 13.63 -5.66
N LEU A 12 -4.95 12.96 -6.70
CA LEU A 12 -6.27 12.34 -6.66
C LEU A 12 -6.31 11.25 -5.59
N SER A 13 -7.24 11.34 -4.64
CA SER A 13 -7.42 10.28 -3.63
C SER A 13 -8.30 9.18 -4.23
N THR A 14 -7.73 8.00 -4.46
CA THR A 14 -8.46 6.82 -4.97
C THR A 14 -9.10 5.98 -3.86
N CYS A 15 -8.90 6.35 -2.60
CA CYS A 15 -9.49 5.71 -1.42
C CYS A 15 -9.70 6.73 -0.28
N PRO A 16 -10.47 6.38 0.77
CA PRO A 16 -10.52 7.18 2.00
C PRO A 16 -9.14 7.29 2.67
N ALA A 17 -8.82 8.47 3.21
CA ALA A 17 -7.53 8.70 3.88
C ALA A 17 -7.28 7.73 5.04
N ALA A 18 -8.34 7.40 5.80
CA ALA A 18 -8.26 6.45 6.91
C ALA A 18 -7.79 5.06 6.45
N TRP A 19 -8.19 4.62 5.25
CA TRP A 19 -7.83 3.30 4.72
C TRP A 19 -6.34 3.21 4.42
N ILE A 20 -5.78 4.20 3.72
CA ILE A 20 -4.35 4.19 3.38
C ILE A 20 -3.46 4.36 4.63
N THR A 21 -3.90 5.14 5.61
CA THR A 21 -3.18 5.28 6.88
C THR A 21 -3.28 4.03 7.75
N GLY A 22 -4.44 3.37 7.78
CA GLY A 22 -4.67 2.13 8.50
C GLY A 22 -3.85 0.98 7.92
N LEU A 23 -3.83 0.86 6.60
CA LEU A 23 -3.01 -0.13 5.91
C LEU A 23 -1.51 0.11 6.16
N ALA A 24 -1.05 1.37 6.08
CA ALA A 24 0.34 1.70 6.37
C ALA A 24 0.71 1.39 7.83
N ARG A 25 -0.20 1.58 8.79
CA ARG A 25 -0.01 1.15 10.18
C ARG A 25 0.15 -0.37 10.26
N ALA A 26 -0.76 -1.15 9.66
CA ALA A 26 -0.70 -2.61 9.68
C ALA A 26 0.64 -3.13 9.13
N PHE A 27 1.15 -2.55 8.04
CA PHE A 27 2.47 -2.89 7.51
C PHE A 27 3.62 -2.57 8.47
N ARG A 28 3.61 -1.41 9.13
CA ARG A 28 4.67 -1.03 10.08
C ARG A 28 4.69 -1.95 11.31
N GLU A 29 3.53 -2.40 11.75
CA GLU A 29 3.43 -3.30 12.88
C GLU A 29 3.92 -4.71 12.51
N GLU A 30 3.62 -5.19 11.31
CA GLU A 30 4.06 -6.50 10.83
C GLU A 30 5.56 -6.54 10.49
N LEU A 31 6.06 -5.50 9.82
CA LEU A 31 7.45 -5.45 9.34
C LEU A 31 8.43 -4.87 10.38
N GLY A 32 7.90 -4.27 11.45
CA GLY A 32 8.68 -3.62 12.50
C GLY A 32 9.04 -2.14 12.21
N PRO A 33 9.58 -1.43 13.21
CA PRO A 33 9.79 0.03 13.17
C PRO A 33 10.81 0.49 12.12
N GLU A 34 11.75 -0.38 11.73
CA GLU A 34 12.77 -0.08 10.71
C GLU A 34 12.27 -0.30 9.27
N ALA A 35 11.02 -0.75 9.11
CA ALA A 35 10.45 -1.00 7.79
C ALA A 35 10.17 0.32 7.06
N GLY A 36 10.70 0.45 5.84
CA GLY A 36 10.54 1.60 4.96
C GLY A 36 9.13 1.75 4.36
N VAL A 37 8.09 1.83 5.20
CA VAL A 37 6.70 1.98 4.78
C VAL A 37 6.36 3.46 4.57
N ALA A 38 6.25 3.86 3.30
CA ALA A 38 5.92 5.21 2.87
C ALA A 38 4.57 5.27 2.16
N ILE A 39 3.89 6.42 2.25
CA ILE A 39 2.65 6.70 1.52
C ILE A 39 2.97 7.67 0.40
N ASN A 40 2.57 7.33 -0.83
CA ASN A 40 2.70 8.18 -2.01
C ASN A 40 4.13 8.63 -2.35
N GLN A 41 5.14 7.90 -1.88
CA GLN A 41 6.56 8.18 -2.14
C GLN A 41 7.32 6.92 -2.54
N PRO A 42 8.09 6.94 -3.64
CA PRO A 42 8.15 8.00 -4.66
C PRO A 42 6.93 8.01 -5.61
N PHE A 43 6.04 7.02 -5.51
CA PHE A 43 4.90 6.83 -6.40
C PHE A 43 3.59 7.11 -5.68
N SER A 44 2.75 7.98 -6.24
CA SER A 44 1.44 8.33 -5.67
C SER A 44 0.26 7.52 -6.22
N GLY A 45 0.54 6.45 -6.99
CA GLY A 45 -0.45 5.68 -7.74
C GLY A 45 -0.50 6.04 -9.22
N GLY A 46 -0.89 5.07 -10.05
CA GLY A 46 -0.82 5.16 -11.51
C GLY A 46 -2.15 5.44 -12.23
N PHE A 47 -2.07 5.41 -13.57
CA PHE A 47 -3.22 5.57 -14.47
C PHE A 47 -4.36 4.58 -14.19
N ILE A 48 -4.03 3.32 -13.87
CA ILE A 48 -5.00 2.23 -13.67
C ILE A 48 -5.90 2.50 -12.46
N THR A 49 -5.30 2.79 -11.29
CA THR A 49 -6.05 3.02 -10.05
C THR A 49 -6.95 4.25 -10.16
N ASN A 50 -6.45 5.32 -10.78
CA ASN A 50 -7.25 6.50 -11.10
C ASN A 50 -8.41 6.16 -12.03
N ALA A 51 -8.16 5.51 -13.18
CA ALA A 51 -9.21 5.21 -14.17
C ALA A 51 -10.34 4.36 -13.57
N HIS A 52 -10.01 3.32 -12.82
CA HIS A 52 -11.03 2.47 -12.20
C HIS A 52 -11.82 3.18 -11.10
N TYR A 53 -11.17 4.00 -10.28
CA TYR A 53 -11.86 4.84 -9.30
C TYR A 53 -12.84 5.81 -9.99
N TRP A 54 -12.40 6.52 -11.04
CA TRP A 54 -13.26 7.44 -11.79
C TRP A 54 -14.47 6.78 -12.42
N HIS A 55 -14.31 5.58 -12.99
CA HIS A 55 -15.40 4.91 -13.70
C HIS A 55 -16.45 4.26 -12.80
N ARG A 56 -16.05 3.81 -11.59
CA ARG A 56 -16.92 2.98 -10.74
C ARG A 56 -17.10 3.50 -9.32
N GLY A 57 -16.31 4.49 -8.89
CA GLY A 57 -16.27 4.98 -7.51
C GLY A 57 -15.77 3.95 -6.50
N ILE A 58 -15.24 2.81 -6.96
CA ILE A 58 -14.72 1.74 -6.11
C ILE A 58 -13.36 2.19 -5.57
N PRO A 59 -13.12 2.19 -4.25
CA PRO A 59 -11.82 2.54 -3.70
C PRO A 59 -10.70 1.60 -4.17
N TRP A 60 -9.54 2.17 -4.52
CA TRP A 60 -8.33 1.42 -4.91
C TRP A 60 -7.11 1.91 -4.14
N ILE A 61 -6.26 0.96 -3.74
CA ILE A 61 -4.95 1.21 -3.16
C ILE A 61 -3.92 0.46 -4.00
N GLN A 62 -2.82 1.13 -4.35
CA GLN A 62 -1.66 0.54 -4.99
C GLN A 62 -0.58 0.29 -3.92
N ILE A 63 -0.04 -0.92 -3.89
CA ILE A 63 1.03 -1.31 -2.96
C ILE A 63 2.28 -1.57 -3.80
N GLU A 64 3.34 -0.83 -3.50
CA GLU A 64 4.65 -0.98 -4.12
C GLU A 64 5.56 -1.78 -3.18
N VAL A 65 6.10 -2.89 -3.67
CA VAL A 65 6.95 -3.80 -2.88
C VAL A 65 8.38 -3.70 -3.39
N SER A 66 9.33 -3.42 -2.50
CA SER A 66 10.75 -3.39 -2.88
C SER A 66 11.21 -4.74 -3.40
N ARG A 67 11.82 -4.75 -4.60
CA ARG A 67 12.44 -5.94 -5.20
C ARG A 67 13.50 -6.57 -4.31
N ALA A 68 14.19 -5.74 -3.52
CA ALA A 68 15.18 -6.19 -2.55
C ALA A 68 14.60 -7.14 -1.49
N LEU A 69 13.27 -7.24 -1.32
CA LEU A 69 12.64 -8.18 -0.40
C LEU A 69 12.62 -9.60 -0.95
N TYR A 70 12.48 -9.78 -2.26
CA TYR A 70 12.23 -11.08 -2.88
C TYR A 70 13.21 -11.48 -3.98
N GLU A 71 14.14 -10.60 -4.37
CA GLU A 71 15.18 -10.88 -5.36
C GLU A 71 16.58 -10.90 -4.73
N THR A 72 17.43 -11.80 -5.20
CA THR A 72 18.88 -11.70 -5.02
C THR A 72 19.49 -10.85 -6.13
N GLY A 73 20.51 -10.05 -5.82
CA GLY A 73 21.17 -9.18 -6.82
C GLY A 73 20.29 -8.01 -7.28
N SER A 74 19.33 -7.56 -6.46
CA SER A 74 18.33 -6.55 -6.82
C SER A 74 18.89 -5.18 -7.20
N ASP A 75 20.14 -4.90 -6.84
CA ASP A 75 20.82 -3.63 -7.13
C ASP A 75 21.14 -3.46 -8.62
N ASP A 76 21.25 -4.56 -9.37
CA ASP A 76 21.47 -4.57 -10.82
C ASP A 76 20.42 -5.46 -11.52
N PRO A 77 19.54 -4.89 -12.37
CA PRO A 77 18.55 -5.64 -13.15
C PRO A 77 19.13 -6.81 -13.96
N ALA A 78 20.40 -6.75 -14.39
CA ALA A 78 21.05 -7.82 -15.14
C ALA A 78 21.37 -9.05 -14.28
N THR A 79 21.49 -8.86 -12.96
CA THR A 79 21.82 -9.92 -12.00
C THR A 79 20.65 -10.29 -11.10
N ALA A 80 19.57 -9.52 -11.18
CA ALA A 80 18.37 -9.70 -10.38
C ALA A 80 17.69 -11.04 -10.71
N VAL A 81 17.57 -11.89 -9.70
CA VAL A 81 16.89 -13.19 -9.79
C VAL A 81 15.89 -13.27 -8.66
N ALA A 82 14.63 -13.58 -8.99
CA ALA A 82 13.61 -13.85 -8.00
C ALA A 82 13.97 -15.11 -7.20
N ASP A 83 14.02 -14.96 -5.88
CA ASP A 83 14.19 -16.09 -4.96
C ASP A 83 12.81 -16.58 -4.50
N PRO A 84 12.42 -17.83 -4.81
CA PRO A 84 11.09 -18.32 -4.47
C PRO A 84 10.80 -18.39 -2.96
N GLY A 85 11.83 -18.58 -2.13
CA GLY A 85 11.70 -18.58 -0.67
C GLY A 85 11.39 -17.17 -0.17
N ARG A 86 12.22 -16.20 -0.57
CA ARG A 86 12.06 -14.80 -0.19
C ARG A 86 10.76 -14.19 -0.71
N ALA A 87 10.34 -14.56 -1.93
CA ALA A 87 9.04 -14.18 -2.47
C ALA A 87 7.87 -14.72 -1.64
N ARG A 88 7.97 -15.98 -1.19
CA ARG A 88 6.96 -16.58 -0.29
C ARG A 88 6.91 -15.84 1.05
N ASP A 89 8.07 -15.57 1.64
CA ASP A 89 8.15 -14.92 2.95
C ASP A 89 7.63 -13.47 2.88
N ALA A 90 8.02 -12.72 1.84
CA ALA A 90 7.48 -11.38 1.59
C ALA A 90 5.96 -11.42 1.37
N GLY A 91 5.46 -12.41 0.61
CA GLY A 91 4.04 -12.62 0.39
C GLY A 91 3.28 -12.92 1.68
N ALA A 92 3.85 -13.71 2.59
CA ALA A 92 3.24 -14.00 3.89
C ALA A 92 3.12 -12.74 4.75
N LEU A 93 4.17 -11.91 4.83
CA LEU A 93 4.14 -10.64 5.55
C LEU A 93 3.09 -9.67 4.99
N ILE A 94 3.03 -9.55 3.65
CA ILE A 94 2.02 -8.73 2.98
C ILE A 94 0.61 -9.24 3.29
N TRP A 95 0.41 -10.55 3.23
CA TRP A 95 -0.89 -11.15 3.52
C TRP A 95 -1.33 -10.88 4.96
N THR A 96 -0.44 -11.06 5.95
CA THR A 96 -0.76 -10.79 7.36
C THR A 96 -1.16 -9.33 7.57
N ALA A 97 -0.42 -8.38 7.00
CA ALA A 97 -0.75 -6.96 7.09
C ALA A 97 -2.10 -6.63 6.44
N LEU A 98 -2.40 -7.22 5.27
CA LEU A 98 -3.67 -7.03 4.58
C LEU A 98 -4.85 -7.62 5.34
N ALA A 99 -4.71 -8.84 5.86
CA ALA A 99 -5.76 -9.51 6.64
C ALA A 99 -6.09 -8.71 7.90
N ARG A 100 -5.06 -8.27 8.63
CA ARG A 100 -5.23 -7.45 9.81
C ARG A 100 -5.92 -6.11 9.52
N PHE A 101 -5.47 -5.42 8.48
CA PHE A 101 -6.12 -4.18 8.04
C PHE A 101 -7.59 -4.40 7.71
N TRP A 102 -7.92 -5.51 7.05
CA TRP A 102 -9.29 -5.85 6.69
C TRP A 102 -10.17 -6.11 7.92
N ASP A 103 -9.64 -6.87 8.89
CA ASP A 103 -10.35 -7.15 10.13
C ASP A 103 -10.65 -5.86 10.91
N GLU A 104 -9.67 -4.96 11.02
CA GLU A 104 -9.83 -3.65 11.67
C GLU A 104 -10.89 -2.78 10.95
N LEU A 105 -10.91 -2.77 9.61
CA LEU A 105 -11.94 -2.05 8.85
C LEU A 105 -13.35 -2.62 9.04
N ALA A 106 -13.46 -3.95 9.18
CA ALA A 106 -14.75 -4.61 9.40
C ALA A 106 -15.33 -4.25 10.77
N GLU A 107 -14.48 -4.11 11.79
CA GLU A 107 -14.88 -3.71 13.14
C GLU A 107 -15.33 -2.24 13.21
N GLU A 108 -14.68 -1.32 12.47
CA GLU A 108 -15.06 0.10 12.42
C GLU A 108 -16.39 0.38 11.68
N GLY A 109 -16.85 -0.56 10.85
CA GLY A 109 -18.08 -0.46 10.06
C GLY A 109 -19.35 -0.96 10.74
N THR A 110 -19.26 -1.43 12.00
CA THR A 110 -20.37 -1.96 12.80
C THR A 110 -20.86 -0.94 13.83
#